data_AF-H0QTW2-F1
#
_entry.id   AF-H0QTW2-F1
#
_cell.length_a   1.000
_cell.length_b   1.000
_cell.length_c   1.000
_cell.angle_alpha   90.00
_cell.angle_beta   90.00
_cell.angle_gamma   90.00
#
_symmetry.space_group_name_H-M   'P 1'
#
loop_
_entity.id
_entity.type
_entity.pdbx_description
1 polymer ?
#
loop_
_entity_poly.entity_id
_entity_poly.type
_entity_poly.pdbx_seq_one_letter_code
_entity_poly.pdbx_strand_id
1 'polypeptide(L)' 'MKNQLHLQHDWGPVAGELVEIRHGGQAVRAGIVDGVTADGGILWLAAQGAEPRSMFERSQGFSVWIEYRWESAAAQ' A
#
# COMPACT_ATOMS: atom_id res chain seq x y z
N MET A 1 -2.68 -1.84 20.61
CA MET A 1 -3.87 -2.26 19.83
C MET A 1 -3.40 -2.55 18.41
N LYS A 2 -3.96 -3.53 17.71
CA LYS A 2 -3.64 -3.72 16.28
C LYS A 2 -4.48 -2.71 15.51
N ASN A 3 -3.84 -1.81 14.77
CA ASN A 3 -4.55 -0.83 13.97
C ASN A 3 -5.23 -1.55 12.80
N GLN A 4 -6.46 -1.13 12.48
CA GLN A 4 -7.24 -1.78 11.45
C GLN A 4 -6.74 -1.31 10.08
N LEU A 5 -6.44 -2.25 9.19
CA LEU A 5 -6.09 -1.95 7.82
C LEU A 5 -7.34 -2.00 6.94
N HIS A 6 -7.45 -1.02 6.04
CA HIS A 6 -8.60 -0.83 5.17
C HIS A 6 -8.20 -0.99 3.71
N LEU A 7 -8.94 -1.80 2.96
CA LEU A 7 -8.72 -2.04 1.53
C LEU A 7 -8.94 -0.74 0.74
N GLN A 8 -7.97 -0.40 -0.10
CA GLN A 8 -8.06 0.75 -1.00
C GLN A 8 -8.44 0.31 -2.42
N HIS A 9 -9.64 0.69 -2.82
CA HIS A 9 -10.18 0.43 -4.15
C HIS A 9 -9.69 1.42 -5.20
N ASP A 10 -9.24 2.61 -4.80
CA ASP A 10 -8.54 3.57 -5.63
C ASP A 10 -7.11 3.70 -5.11
N TRP A 11 -6.13 3.52 -6.00
CA TRP A 11 -4.71 3.59 -5.63
C TRP A 11 -4.14 5.00 -5.83
N GLY A 12 -4.77 5.87 -6.63
CA GLY A 12 -4.26 7.22 -6.86
C GLY A 12 -3.97 8.01 -5.58
N PRO A 13 -4.90 8.02 -4.60
CA PRO A 13 -4.73 8.76 -3.34
C PRO A 13 -3.66 8.22 -2.40
N VAL A 14 -3.14 6.99 -2.59
CA VAL A 14 -2.15 6.40 -1.67
C VAL A 14 -0.71 6.73 -2.02
N ALA A 15 -0.46 7.51 -3.07
CA ALA A 15 0.89 7.97 -3.41
C ALA A 15 1.52 8.75 -2.24
N GLY A 16 2.69 8.33 -1.79
CA GLY A 16 3.38 8.89 -0.61
C GLY A 16 2.96 8.31 0.74
N GLU A 17 1.92 7.47 0.80
CA GLU A 17 1.46 6.87 2.05
C GLU A 17 2.17 5.53 2.34
N LEU A 18 2.20 5.15 3.62
CA LEU A 18 2.62 3.81 4.04
C LEU A 18 1.47 2.83 3.80
N VAL A 19 1.75 1.78 3.05
CA VAL A 19 0.74 0.78 2.69
C VAL A 19 1.24 -0.65 2.95
N GLU A 20 0.30 -1.57 3.11
CA GLU A 20 0.54 -3.01 3.04
C GLU A 20 -0.01 -3.54 1.70
N ILE A 21 0.84 -4.23 0.94
CA ILE A 21 0.48 -4.96 -0.26
C ILE A 21 0.13 -6.39 0.13
N ARG A 22 -1.00 -6.89 -0.39
CA ARG A 22 -1.42 -8.28 -0.24
C ARG A 22 -1.66 -8.97 -1.57
N HIS A 23 -1.36 -10.26 -1.63
CA HIS A 23 -1.71 -11.15 -2.76
C HIS A 23 -2.47 -12.36 -2.22
N GLY A 24 -3.63 -12.68 -2.81
CA GLY A 24 -4.47 -13.77 -2.28
C GLY A 24 -4.86 -13.61 -0.80
N GLY A 25 -4.96 -12.37 -0.32
CA GLY A 25 -5.26 -12.04 1.08
C GLY A 25 -4.07 -12.14 2.05
N GLN A 26 -2.88 -12.55 1.60
CA GLN A 26 -1.67 -12.62 2.41
C GLN A 26 -0.81 -11.37 2.25
N ALA A 27 -0.29 -10.83 3.36
CA ALA A 27 0.66 -9.72 3.32
C ALA A 27 1.96 -10.17 2.65
N VAL A 28 2.37 -9.43 1.60
CA VAL A 28 3.60 -9.72 0.86
C VAL A 28 4.68 -8.68 1.11
N ARG A 29 4.31 -7.41 1.31
CA ARG A 29 5.26 -6.31 1.56
C ARG A 29 4.52 -5.12 2.16
N ALA A 30 5.19 -4.35 3.01
CA ALA A 30 4.75 -3.02 3.40
C ALA A 30 5.81 -1.98 3.00
N GLY A 31 5.38 -0.76 2.65
CA GLY A 31 6.30 0.29 2.24
C GLY A 31 5.62 1.60 1.84
N ILE A 32 6.43 2.64 1.62
CA ILE A 32 5.96 3.92 1.11
C ILE A 32 5.71 3.80 -0.39
N VAL A 33 4.55 4.28 -0.84
CA VAL A 33 4.22 4.32 -2.27
C VAL A 33 5.01 5.43 -2.95
N ASP A 34 5.84 5.04 -3.91
CA ASP A 34 6.66 5.95 -4.72
C ASP A 34 5.89 6.52 -5.92
N GLY A 35 4.95 5.75 -6.47
CA GLY A 35 4.13 6.22 -7.59
C GLY A 35 3.00 5.26 -7.93
N VAL A 36 2.02 5.78 -8.65
CA VAL A 36 0.85 5.05 -9.14
C VAL A 36 0.54 5.52 -10.56
N THR A 37 0.17 4.62 -11.47
CA THR A 37 -0.30 5.02 -12.81
C THR A 37 -1.61 5.80 -12.71
N ALA A 38 -1.88 6.65 -13.71
CA ALA A 38 -3.08 7.50 -13.72
C ALA A 38 -4.40 6.70 -13.68
N ASP A 39 -4.39 5.46 -14.17
CA ASP A 39 -5.53 4.53 -14.14
C ASP A 39 -5.63 3.71 -12.84
N GLY A 40 -4.68 3.88 -11.91
CA GLY A 40 -4.64 3.14 -10.64
C GLY A 40 -4.35 1.65 -10.79
N GLY A 41 -3.90 1.20 -11.96
CA GLY A 41 -3.64 -0.21 -12.26
C GLY A 41 -2.30 -0.73 -11.74
N ILE A 42 -1.30 0.16 -11.61
CA ILE A 42 0.07 -0.19 -11.22
C ILE A 42 0.54 0.75 -10.12
N LEU A 43 1.19 0.17 -9.10
CA LEU A 43 1.76 0.88 -7.97
C LEU A 43 3.22 0.47 -7.77
N TRP A 44 4.08 1.42 -7.42
CA TRP A 44 5.45 1.17 -7.00
C TRP A 44 5.63 1.47 -5.52
N LEU A 45 6.25 0.54 -4.80
CA LEU A 45 6.84 0.84 -3.49
C LEU A 45 8.26 1.36 -3.66
N ALA A 46 8.63 2.36 -2.86
CA ALA A 46 9.99 2.88 -2.78
C ALA A 46 10.99 1.78 -2.33
N ALA A 47 12.27 2.00 -2.60
CA ALA A 47 13.32 1.14 -2.07
C ALA A 47 13.45 1.33 -0.54
N GLN A 48 13.64 0.24 0.20
CA GLN A 48 13.77 0.25 1.66
C GLN A 48 14.95 -0.65 2.06
N GLY A 49 16.09 -0.04 2.39
CA GLY A 49 17.31 -0.78 2.71
C GLY A 49 17.79 -1.63 1.53
N ALA A 50 17.90 -2.95 1.73
CA ALA A 50 18.28 -3.90 0.69
C ALA A 50 17.13 -4.27 -0.26
N GLU A 51 15.88 -3.87 0.05
CA GLU A 51 14.74 -4.15 -0.81
C GLU A 51 14.64 -3.09 -1.91
N PRO A 52 14.68 -3.49 -3.20
CA PRO A 52 14.60 -2.54 -4.30
C PRO A 52 13.19 -1.95 -4.42
N ARG A 53 13.09 -0.88 -5.22
CA ARG A 53 11.80 -0.39 -5.71
C ARG A 53 11.08 -1.52 -6.43
N SER A 54 9.82 -1.80 -6.08
CA SER A 54 9.07 -2.93 -6.64
C SER A 54 7.71 -2.49 -7.16
N MET A 55 7.32 -3.07 -8.27
CA MET A 55 6.06 -2.82 -8.97
C MET A 55 5.03 -3.88 -8.58
N PHE A 56 3.78 -3.46 -8.38
CA PHE A 56 2.64 -4.32 -8.09
C PHE A 56 1.47 -3.93 -8.99
N GLU A 57 0.81 -4.92 -9.58
CA GLU A 57 -0.28 -4.71 -10.54
C GLU A 57 -1.60 -5.24 -10.02
N ARG A 58 -2.67 -4.45 -10.14
CA ARG A 58 -4.02 -4.86 -9.74
C ARG A 58 -4.51 -6.06 -10.55
N SER A 59 -4.17 -6.11 -11.84
CA SER A 59 -4.50 -7.20 -12.77
C SER A 59 -3.93 -8.56 -12.33
N GLN A 60 -2.84 -8.56 -11.57
CA GLN A 60 -2.19 -9.76 -11.05
C GLN A 60 -2.76 -10.21 -9.69
N GLY A 61 -3.79 -9.51 -9.18
CA GLY A 61 -4.47 -9.85 -7.93
C GLY A 61 -3.83 -9.23 -6.68
N PHE A 62 -2.94 -8.24 -6.84
CA PHE A 62 -2.45 -7.46 -5.70
C PHE A 62 -3.51 -6.49 -5.20
N SER A 63 -3.54 -6.29 -3.89
CA SER A 63 -4.41 -5.34 -3.20
C SER A 63 -3.59 -4.44 -2.26
N VAL A 64 -4.08 -3.23 -2.02
CA VAL A 64 -3.42 -2.20 -1.22
C VAL A 64 -4.27 -1.94 0.00
N TRP A 65 -3.63 -1.89 1.17
CA TRP A 65 -4.29 -1.70 2.45
C TRP A 65 -3.56 -0.60 3.21
N ILE A 66 -4.33 0.30 3.83
CA ILE A 66 -3.76 1.41 4.62
C ILE A 66 -4.37 1.45 5.99
N GLU A 67 -3.63 2.05 6.91
CA GLU A 67 -4.18 2.54 8.15
C GLU A 67 -4.69 3.97 7.93
N TYR A 68 -5.88 4.28 8.42
CA TYR A 68 -6.35 5.66 8.32
C TYR A 68 -5.67 6.56 9.35
N ARG A 69 -5.17 7.71 8.91
CA ARG A 69 -4.43 8.64 9.78
C ARG A 69 -5.19 9.09 11.04
N TRP A 70 -6.52 9.13 11.00
CA TRP A 70 -7.34 9.48 12.17
C TRP A 70 -7.44 8.34 13.19
N GLU A 71 -7.22 7.09 12.78
CA GLU A 71 -7.06 5.94 13.67
C GLU A 71 -5.63 5.89 14.25
N SER A 72 -4.63 6.26 13.45
CA SER A 72 -3.24 6.36 13.90
C SER A 72 -3.03 7.41 14.99
N ALA A 73 -3.68 8.57 14.85
CA ALA A 73 -3.59 9.67 15.81
C ALA A 73 -4.37 9.40 17.12
N ALA A 74 -5.41 8.55 17.09
CA ALA A 74 -6.21 8.20 18.26
C ALA A 74 -5.55 7.12 19.15
N ALA A 75 -4.49 6.48 18.66
CA ALA A 75 -3.77 5.41 19.36
C ALA A 75 -2.53 5.90 20.16
N GLN A 76 -2.31 7.22 20.24
CA GLN A 76 -1.18 7.87 20.91
C GLN A 76 -1.56 8.50 22.25
#